data_AF-A0A947JE53-F1
#
_entry.id   AF-A0A947JE53-F1
#
_cell.length_a   1.000
_cell.length_b   1.000
_cell.length_c   1.000
_cell.angle_alpha   90.00
_cell.angle_beta   90.00
_cell.angle_gamma   90.00
#
_symmetry.space_group_name_H-M   'P 1'
#
loop_
_entity.id
_entity.type
_entity.pdbx_description
1 polymer ?
#
loop_
_entity_poly.entity_id
_entity_poly.type
_entity_poly.pdbx_seq_one_letter_code
_entity_poly.pdbx_strand_id
1 'polypeptide(L)' 'MTMTVKEIVEKHLKENGFDGLYNEYTEDCGCSLGDDFMECEVIHPKCTPGYKHSGDEEFDYYIMPHKSVEEPKDE' A
#
# COMPACT_ATOMS: atom_id res chain seq x y z
N MET A 1 18.79 6.30 17.73
CA MET A 1 18.28 6.83 16.46
C MET A 1 16.79 7.03 16.64
N THR A 2 16.27 8.20 16.27
CA THR A 2 14.83 8.49 16.31
C THR A 2 14.22 8.06 14.99
N MET A 3 13.11 7.33 15.00
CA MET A 3 12.36 6.99 13.79
C MET A 3 11.31 8.05 13.52
N THR A 4 11.13 8.41 12.25
CA THR A 4 10.02 9.21 11.75
C THR A 4 8.72 8.39 11.78
N VAL A 5 7.57 9.07 11.70
CA VAL A 5 6.28 8.38 11.56
C VAL A 5 6.25 7.51 10.31
N LYS A 6 6.79 8.00 9.18
CA LYS A 6 6.93 7.22 7.93
C LYS A 6 7.67 5.90 8.19
N GLU A 7 8.85 5.95 8.79
CA GLU A 7 9.65 4.76 9.08
C GLU A 7 8.97 3.79 10.07
N ILE A 8 8.25 4.31 11.07
CA ILE A 8 7.51 3.48 12.04
C ILE A 8 6.41 2.70 11.32
N VAL A 9 5.61 3.38 10.50
CA VAL A 9 4.50 2.74 9.77
C VAL A 9 5.04 1.78 8.71
N GLU A 10 6.04 2.20 7.93
CA GLU A 10 6.66 1.37 6.89
C GLU A 10 7.24 0.08 7.47
N LYS A 11 7.93 0.18 8.60
CA LYS A 11 8.45 -0.98 9.33
C LYS A 11 7.32 -1.91 9.76
N HIS A 12 6.25 -1.37 10.36
CA HIS A 12 5.10 -2.17 10.80
C HIS A 12 4.45 -2.91 9.61
N LEU A 13 4.26 -2.24 8.48
CA LEU A 13 3.68 -2.85 7.28
C LEU A 13 4.55 -3.99 6.74
N LYS A 14 5.87 -3.74 6.61
CA LYS A 14 6.85 -4.75 6.16
C LYS A 14 6.88 -5.98 7.07
N GLU A 15 6.94 -5.78 8.39
CA GLU A 15 6.98 -6.87 9.37
C GLU A 15 5.70 -7.72 9.39
N ASN A 16 4.57 -7.17 8.94
CA ASN A 16 3.28 -7.86 8.87
C ASN A 16 2.91 -8.32 7.45
N GLY A 17 3.80 -8.13 6.46
CA GLY A 17 3.62 -8.62 5.10
C GLY A 17 2.61 -7.81 4.26
N PHE A 18 2.43 -6.53 4.57
CA PHE A 18 1.64 -5.59 3.76
C PHE A 18 2.55 -4.83 2.79
N ASP A 19 1.98 -4.42 1.66
CA ASP A 19 2.72 -3.74 0.58
C ASP A 19 2.47 -2.23 0.52
N GLY A 20 1.61 -1.71 1.38
CA GLY A 20 1.29 -0.28 1.40
C GLY A 20 0.12 0.08 2.29
N LEU A 21 -0.38 1.31 2.11
CA LEU A 21 -1.61 1.81 2.69
C LEU A 21 -2.62 2.11 1.59
N TYR A 22 -3.90 1.94 1.91
CA TYR A 22 -5.01 2.40 1.10
C TYR A 22 -6.06 3.08 1.98
N ASN A 23 -7.06 3.72 1.38
CA ASN A 23 -8.20 4.28 2.09
C ASN A 23 -9.50 3.87 1.42
N GLU A 24 -10.28 3.01 2.10
CA GLU A 24 -11.56 2.48 1.59
C GLU A 24 -12.61 3.56 1.27
N TYR A 25 -12.45 4.78 1.80
CA TYR A 25 -13.39 5.88 1.59
C TYR A 25 -13.06 6.75 0.37
N THR A 26 -11.96 6.44 -0.34
CA THR A 26 -11.47 7.18 -1.50
C THR A 26 -10.95 6.20 -2.54
N GLU A 27 -11.63 6.11 -3.68
CA GLU A 27 -11.45 5.04 -4.67
C GLU A 27 -10.01 4.98 -5.25
N ASP A 28 -9.29 6.11 -5.28
CA ASP A 28 -7.98 6.21 -5.96
C ASP A 28 -6.80 6.43 -4.98
N CYS A 29 -7.01 6.27 -3.67
CA CYS A 29 -5.97 6.56 -2.69
C CYS A 29 -5.28 5.28 -2.20
N GLY A 30 -4.08 5.04 -2.73
CA GLY A 30 -3.16 4.03 -2.25
C GLY A 30 -1.71 4.48 -2.42
N CYS A 31 -0.83 4.08 -1.50
CA CYS A 31 0.61 4.27 -1.64
C CYS A 31 1.33 2.97 -1.29
N SER A 32 2.22 2.53 -2.18
CA SER A 32 3.08 1.37 -1.92
C SER A 32 4.26 1.73 -1.01
N LEU A 33 4.83 0.75 -0.32
CA LEU A 33 6.06 0.92 0.45
C LEU A 33 7.23 1.36 -0.47
N GLY A 34 8.16 2.13 0.08
CA GLY A 34 9.32 2.65 -0.66
C GLY A 34 9.26 4.16 -0.84
N ASP A 35 9.70 4.63 -2.01
CA ASP A 35 9.91 6.05 -2.27
C ASP A 35 8.60 6.84 -2.17
N ASP A 36 7.54 6.36 -2.83
CA ASP A 36 6.20 7.00 -2.85
C ASP A 36 5.39 6.81 -1.54
N PHE A 37 5.96 6.16 -0.52
CA PHE A 37 5.22 5.84 0.70
C PHE A 37 4.91 7.11 1.52
N MET A 38 3.62 7.38 1.73
CA MET A 38 3.12 8.54 2.49
C MET A 38 3.58 9.90 1.95
N GLU A 39 3.83 10.03 0.64
CA GLU A 39 4.15 11.31 -0.02
C GLU A 39 2.91 12.15 -0.39
N CYS A 40 1.73 11.76 0.09
CA CYS A 40 0.52 12.56 -0.07
C CYS A 40 0.58 13.86 0.74
N GLU A 41 -0.08 14.91 0.25
CA GLU A 41 -0.15 16.21 0.96
C GLU A 41 -0.75 16.05 2.37
N VAL A 42 -1.68 15.10 2.54
CA VAL A 42 -2.32 14.79 3.82
C VAL A 42 -2.48 13.28 4.00
N ILE A 43 -1.86 12.74 5.05
CA ILE A 43 -2.10 11.36 5.50
C ILE A 43 -3.43 11.31 6.25
N HIS A 44 -4.37 10.52 5.75
CA HIS A 44 -5.69 10.40 6.37
C HIS A 44 -5.66 9.40 7.54
N PRO A 45 -6.32 9.70 8.69
CA PRO A 45 -6.33 8.79 9.84
C PRO A 45 -7.05 7.46 9.59
N LYS A 46 -7.77 7.33 8.47
CA LYS A 46 -8.43 6.09 8.04
C LYS A 46 -7.64 5.30 7.00
N CYS A 47 -6.37 5.64 6.75
CA CYS A 47 -5.51 4.79 5.93
C CYS A 47 -5.28 3.44 6.63
N THR A 48 -5.46 2.35 5.90
CA THR A 48 -5.35 0.97 6.40
C THR A 48 -4.32 0.17 5.60
N PRO A 49 -3.68 -0.85 6.21
CA PRO A 49 -2.73 -1.72 5.51
C PRO A 49 -3.38 -2.50 4.35
N GLY A 50 -2.68 -2.63 3.23
CA GLY A 50 -3.15 -3.44 2.10
C GLY A 50 -2.00 -4.10 1.32
N TYR A 51 -2.40 -4.83 0.28
CA TYR A 51 -1.51 -5.61 -0.59
C TYR A 51 -1.49 -5.00 -1.97
N LYS A 52 -0.35 -5.13 -2.66
CA LYS A 52 -0.18 -4.57 -4.01
C LYS A 52 -0.78 -5.51 -5.04
N HIS A 53 -1.65 -4.96 -5.88
CA HIS A 53 -2.21 -5.62 -7.05
C HIS A 53 -1.69 -4.93 -8.30
N SER A 54 -1.58 -5.70 -9.38
CA SER A 54 -1.40 -5.13 -10.72
C SER A 54 -2.53 -4.16 -11.01
N GLY A 55 -2.20 -3.02 -11.57
CA GLY A 55 -3.19 -2.06 -12.04
C GLY A 55 -3.69 -2.38 -13.45
N ASP A 56 -4.25 -1.38 -14.10
CA ASP A 56 -4.86 -1.47 -15.43
C ASP A 56 -4.38 -0.33 -16.35
N GLU A 57 -5.20 0.11 -17.30
CA GLU A 57 -4.83 1.21 -18.21
C GLU A 57 -4.77 2.58 -17.51
N GLU A 58 -5.41 2.74 -16.36
CA GLU A 58 -5.50 4.00 -15.63
C GLU A 58 -4.43 4.13 -14.55
N PHE A 59 -4.10 3.04 -13.86
CA PHE A 59 -3.13 3.03 -12.76
C PHE A 59 -2.12 1.88 -12.91
N ASP A 60 -0.86 2.12 -12.51
CA ASP A 60 0.17 1.08 -12.53
C ASP A 60 -0.09 -0.03 -11.49
N TYR A 61 -0.72 0.33 -10.37
CA TYR A 61 -1.03 -0.59 -9.28
C TYR A 61 -2.17 -0.07 -8.40
N TYR A 62 -2.79 -1.00 -7.67
CA TYR A 62 -3.71 -0.71 -6.58
C TYR A 62 -3.20 -1.30 -5.27
N ILE A 63 -3.54 -0.67 -4.15
CA ILE A 63 -3.38 -1.27 -2.82
C ILE A 63 -4.76 -1.69 -2.31
N MET A 64 -4.96 -2.98 -2.06
CA MET A 64 -6.28 -3.54 -1.70
C MET A 64 -6.24 -4.35 -0.39
N PRO A 65 -7.37 -4.51 0.33
CA PRO A 65 -7.42 -5.21 1.62
C PRO A 65 -7.15 -6.72 1.57
N HIS A 66 -7.19 -7.31 0.38
CA HIS A 66 -7.01 -8.75 0.17
C HIS A 66 -5.73 -9.01 -0.63
N LYS A 67 -5.11 -10.17 -0.42
CA LYS A 67 -3.93 -10.57 -1.20
C LYS A 67 -4.33 -10.81 -2.66
N SER A 68 -3.43 -10.48 -3.59
CA SER A 68 -3.56 -10.91 -4.97
C SER A 68 -3.58 -12.43 -5.01
N VAL A 69 -4.55 -12.99 -5.74
CA VAL A 69 -4.56 -14.41 -6.06
C VAL A 69 -3.65 -14.52 -7.26
N GLU A 70 -2.40 -14.93 -7.06
CA GLU A 70 -1.54 -15.28 -8.20
C GLU A 70 -2.20 -16.48 -8.89
N GLU A 71 -2.78 -16.26 -10.08
CA GLU A 71 -3.19 -17.38 -10.93
C GLU A 71 -1.93 -18.19 -11.23
N PRO A 72 -1.94 -19.52 -11.01
CA PRO A 72 -0.79 -20.35 -11.34
C PRO A 72 -0.49 -20.16 -12.83
N LYS A 73 0.72 -19.68 -13.13
CA LYS A 73 1.20 -19.62 -14.51
C LYS A 73 1.38 -21.07 -14.95
N ASP A 74 0.41 -21.59 -15.70
CA ASP A 74 0.55 -22.86 -16.40
C ASP A 74 1.81 -22.76 -17.30
N GLU A 75 2.83 -23.56 -16.95
CA GLU A 75 4.06 -23.79 -17.74
C GLU A 75 3.78 -24.57 -19.03
#